data_AF-A0A2V9HUD1-F1
#
_entry.id   AF-A0A2V9HUD1-F1
#
_cell.length_a   1.000
_cell.length_b   1.000
_cell.length_c   1.000
_cell.angle_alpha   90.00
_cell.angle_beta   90.00
_cell.angle_gamma   90.00
#
_symmetry.space_group_name_H-M   'P 1'
#
loop_
_entity.id
_entity.type
_entity.pdbx_description
1 polymer ?
#
loop_
_entity_poly.entity_id
_entity_poly.type
_entity_poly.pdbx_seq_one_letter_code
_entity_poly.pdbx_strand_id
1 'polypeptide(L)'
;MKHMTEEELIAYREGVAEQGALISKHLAACEECRTELERIEAVLAALDTLPVPDPGVDYGRRMWREIAPRLAEKPGRWWHRWTEPRRLAAAGLIVALIVAAWWLPWANTWATPRACWWNCRTRRPTTRRRKK
;
A
#
# COMPACT_ATOMS: atom_id res chain seq x y z
N MET A 1 -32.47 10.39 22.10
CA MET A 1 -31.13 9.81 21.84
C MET A 1 -31.02 9.62 20.33
N LYS A 2 -29.84 9.75 19.72
CA LYS A 2 -29.69 9.56 18.27
C LYS A 2 -29.72 8.06 17.95
N HIS A 3 -30.68 7.61 17.14
CA HIS A 3 -30.74 6.24 16.63
C HIS A 3 -29.62 6.01 15.60
N MET A 4 -29.16 4.77 15.50
CA MET A 4 -28.24 4.36 14.42
C MET A 4 -28.95 4.37 13.08
N THR A 5 -28.22 4.62 12.01
CA THR A 5 -28.80 4.55 10.66
C THR A 5 -28.98 3.10 10.24
N GLU A 6 -29.84 2.87 9.25
CA GLU A 6 -30.10 1.54 8.72
C GLU A 6 -28.82 0.92 8.14
N GLU A 7 -27.98 1.71 7.46
CA GLU A 7 -26.73 1.24 6.87
C GLU A 7 -25.72 0.80 7.94
N GLU A 8 -25.69 1.47 9.09
CA GLU A 8 -24.84 1.10 10.23
C GLU A 8 -25.30 -0.22 10.86
N LEU A 9 -26.61 -0.47 10.93
CA LEU A 9 -27.18 -1.74 11.42
C LEU A 9 -26.90 -2.90 10.44
N ILE A 10 -27.02 -2.67 9.13
CA ILE A 10 -26.67 -3.66 8.11
C ILE A 10 -25.17 -3.97 8.18
N ALA A 11 -24.30 -2.95 8.23
CA ALA A 11 -22.87 -3.14 8.35
C ALA A 11 -22.49 -3.92 9.63
N TYR A 12 -23.23 -3.70 10.73
CA TYR A 12 -23.06 -4.45 11.97
C TYR A 12 -23.41 -5.93 11.80
N ARG A 13 -24.55 -6.25 11.17
CA ARG A 13 -24.96 -7.63 10.85
C ARG A 13 -23.92 -8.35 9.99
N GLU A 14 -23.43 -7.71 8.93
CA GLU A 14 -22.43 -8.28 8.02
C GLU A 14 -21.03 -8.40 8.64
N GLY A 15 -20.83 -7.88 9.87
CA GLY A 15 -19.54 -7.91 10.56
C GLY A 15 -18.50 -6.94 9.98
N VAL A 16 -18.92 -5.98 9.15
CA VAL A 16 -18.04 -4.98 8.51
C VAL A 16 -18.13 -3.60 9.16
N ALA A 17 -18.93 -3.45 10.21
CA ALA A 17 -19.03 -2.19 10.94
C ALA A 17 -17.73 -1.86 11.70
N GLU A 18 -17.15 -0.70 11.38
CA GLU A 18 -15.98 -0.11 12.06
C GLU A 18 -16.18 0.05 13.58
N GLN A 19 -17.44 0.20 14.03
CA GLN A 19 -17.80 0.54 15.41
C GLN A 19 -18.72 -0.49 16.06
N GLY A 20 -18.57 -1.78 15.74
CA GLY A 20 -19.47 -2.83 16.23
C GLY A 20 -19.66 -2.90 17.76
N ALA A 21 -18.64 -2.54 18.55
CA ALA A 21 -18.74 -2.49 20.01
C ALA A 21 -19.57 -1.31 20.56
N LEU A 22 -19.67 -0.20 19.81
CA LEU A 22 -20.55 0.92 20.16
C LEU A 22 -21.99 0.63 19.77
N ILE A 23 -22.17 0.00 18.60
CA ILE A 23 -23.47 -0.42 18.10
C ILE A 23 -24.09 -1.47 19.05
N SER A 24 -23.32 -2.46 19.51
CA SER A 24 -23.82 -3.46 20.46
C SER A 24 -24.26 -2.86 21.80
N LYS A 25 -23.53 -1.86 22.31
CA LYS A 25 -23.93 -1.09 23.50
C LYS A 25 -25.21 -0.28 23.27
N HIS A 26 -25.36 0.31 22.09
CA HIS A 26 -26.58 1.05 21.73
C HIS A 26 -27.78 0.12 21.62
N LEU A 27 -27.62 -1.04 20.98
CA LEU A 27 -28.66 -2.08 20.87
C LEU A 27 -29.09 -2.61 22.24
N ALA A 28 -28.18 -2.71 23.22
CA ALA A 28 -28.53 -3.09 24.59
C ALA A 28 -29.41 -2.04 25.31
N ALA A 29 -29.38 -0.77 24.87
CA ALA A 29 -30.08 0.34 25.51
C ALA A 29 -31.30 0.86 24.72
N CYS A 30 -31.42 0.54 23.42
CA CYS A 30 -32.45 1.08 22.53
C CYS A 30 -33.28 -0.04 21.91
N GLU A 31 -34.54 -0.15 22.33
CA GLU A 31 -35.48 -1.16 21.81
C GLU A 31 -35.85 -0.94 20.34
N GLU A 32 -35.99 0.32 19.91
CA GLU A 32 -36.32 0.66 18.52
C GLU A 32 -35.25 0.16 17.55
N CYS A 33 -33.96 0.38 17.86
CA CYS A 33 -32.87 -0.10 17.03
C CYS A 33 -32.76 -1.63 17.00
N ARG A 34 -33.15 -2.33 18.08
CA ARG A 34 -33.25 -3.81 18.04
C ARG A 34 -34.39 -4.26 17.13
N THR A 35 -35.53 -3.58 17.20
CA THR A 35 -36.70 -3.91 16.38
C THR A 35 -36.39 -3.72 14.89
N GLU A 36 -35.68 -2.65 14.53
CA GLU A 36 -35.23 -2.46 13.14
C GLU A 36 -34.21 -3.53 12.72
N LEU A 37 -33.26 -3.90 13.59
CA LEU A 37 -32.32 -4.98 13.30
C LEU A 37 -33.04 -6.33 13.08
N GLU A 38 -34.02 -6.66 13.92
CA GLU A 38 -34.84 -7.88 13.78
C GLU A 38 -35.63 -7.90 12.47
N ARG A 39 -36.16 -6.76 12.02
CA ARG A 39 -36.83 -6.65 10.70
C ARG A 39 -35.86 -6.93 9.55
N ILE A 40 -34.66 -6.36 9.60
CA ILE A 40 -33.61 -6.58 8.60
C ILE A 40 -33.20 -8.06 8.58
N GLU A 41 -32.98 -8.64 9.76
CA GLU A 41 -32.65 -10.07 9.92
C GLU A 41 -33.75 -10.97 9.35
N ALA A 42 -35.03 -10.66 9.58
CA ALA A 42 -36.14 -11.43 9.04
C ALA A 42 -36.20 -11.42 7.51
N VAL A 43 -35.96 -10.26 6.88
CA VAL A 43 -35.92 -10.14 5.41
C VAL A 43 -34.75 -10.93 4.84
N LEU A 44 -33.56 -10.79 5.43
CA LEU A 44 -32.36 -11.48 4.94
C LEU A 44 -32.44 -12.99 5.17
N ALA A 45 -32.99 -13.42 6.31
CA ALA A 45 -33.25 -14.84 6.57
C ALA A 45 -34.22 -15.43 5.54
N ALA A 46 -35.24 -14.68 5.10
CA ALA A 46 -36.12 -15.13 4.02
C ALA A 46 -35.36 -15.28 2.69
N LEU A 47 -34.42 -14.38 2.37
CA LEU A 47 -33.59 -14.50 1.17
C LEU A 47 -32.64 -15.70 1.24
N ASP A 48 -32.10 -16.01 2.42
CA ASP A 48 -31.21 -17.17 2.62
C ASP A 48 -31.91 -18.52 2.39
N THR A 49 -33.26 -18.56 2.41
CA THR A 49 -34.03 -19.77 2.07
C THR A 49 -34.19 -20.01 0.58
N LEU A 50 -33.84 -19.03 -0.27
CA LEU A 50 -33.97 -19.16 -1.71
C LEU A 50 -32.99 -20.23 -2.22
N PRO A 51 -33.44 -21.17 -3.06
CA PRO A 51 -32.56 -22.19 -3.61
C PRO A 51 -31.51 -21.52 -4.50
N VAL A 52 -30.23 -21.72 -4.16
CA VAL A 52 -29.12 -21.28 -5.01
C VAL A 52 -29.06 -22.21 -6.24
N PRO A 53 -29.21 -21.69 -7.46
CA PRO A 53 -29.14 -22.52 -8.66
C PRO A 53 -27.72 -23.07 -8.85
N ASP A 54 -27.60 -24.33 -9.26
CA ASP A 54 -26.31 -24.93 -9.63
C ASP A 54 -25.79 -24.25 -10.91
N PRO A 55 -24.66 -23.52 -10.85
CA PRO A 55 -24.09 -22.85 -12.02
C PRO A 55 -23.52 -23.85 -13.04
N GLY A 56 -23.35 -25.12 -12.67
CA GLY A 56 -22.79 -26.18 -13.50
C GLY A 56 -21.25 -26.21 -13.47
N VAL A 57 -20.70 -27.38 -13.78
CA VAL A 57 -19.28 -27.73 -13.59
C VAL A 57 -18.28 -26.82 -14.29
N ASP A 58 -18.67 -26.19 -15.40
CA ASP A 58 -17.79 -25.34 -16.23
C ASP A 58 -17.95 -23.84 -15.99
N TYR A 59 -18.93 -23.41 -15.18
CA TYR A 59 -19.21 -21.99 -14.98
C TYR A 59 -17.98 -21.23 -14.46
N GLY A 60 -17.33 -21.75 -13.43
CA GLY A 60 -16.12 -21.14 -12.86
C GLY A 60 -15.02 -20.97 -13.91
N ARG A 61 -14.82 -21.98 -14.77
CA ARG A 61 -13.82 -21.93 -15.85
C ARG A 61 -14.17 -20.87 -16.90
N ARG A 62 -15.44 -20.80 -17.32
CA ARG A 62 -15.91 -19.82 -18.31
C ARG A 62 -15.82 -18.40 -17.77
N MET A 63 -16.28 -18.19 -16.54
CA MET A 63 -16.22 -16.90 -15.84
C MET A 63 -14.77 -16.45 -15.67
N TRP A 64 -13.88 -17.34 -15.20
CA TRP A 64 -12.48 -16.99 -14.97
C TRP A 64 -11.75 -16.64 -16.27
N ARG A 65 -12.01 -17.35 -17.37
CA ARG A 65 -11.45 -17.02 -18.69
C ARG A 65 -11.86 -15.63 -19.17
N GLU A 66 -13.06 -15.18 -18.84
CA GLU A 66 -13.60 -13.88 -19.23
C GLU A 66 -13.11 -12.73 -18.33
N ILE A 67 -12.89 -12.99 -17.03
CA ILE A 67 -12.47 -11.98 -16.06
C ILE A 67 -10.94 -11.85 -15.98
N ALA A 68 -10.19 -12.96 -16.11
CA ALA A 68 -8.73 -12.97 -16.05
C ALA A 68 -8.03 -11.89 -16.89
N PRO A 69 -8.41 -11.63 -18.16
CA PRO A 69 -7.76 -10.58 -18.94
C PRO A 69 -8.04 -9.16 -18.43
N ARG A 70 -9.17 -8.93 -17.73
CA ARG A 70 -9.52 -7.63 -17.14
C ARG A 70 -8.80 -7.40 -15.80
N LEU A 71 -8.54 -8.47 -15.05
CA LEU A 71 -7.82 -8.44 -13.77
C LEU A 71 -6.30 -8.46 -13.91
N ALA A 72 -5.78 -8.83 -15.07
CA ALA A 72 -4.34 -8.77 -15.33
C ALA A 72 -3.88 -7.30 -15.30
N GLU A 73 -3.57 -6.80 -14.10
CA GLU A 73 -2.62 -5.72 -13.89
C GLU A 73 -1.38 -6.10 -14.66
N LYS A 74 -1.18 -5.52 -15.85
CA LYS A 74 -0.06 -5.84 -16.76
C LYS A 74 1.22 -5.90 -15.94
N PRO A 75 1.79 -7.09 -15.66
CA PRO A 75 2.98 -7.16 -14.84
C PRO A 75 4.10 -6.49 -15.63
N GLY A 76 4.55 -5.36 -15.10
CA GLY A 76 5.87 -4.82 -15.31
C GLY A 76 6.34 -4.73 -16.77
N ARG A 77 5.67 -3.93 -17.59
CA ARG A 77 6.30 -3.26 -18.77
C ARG A 77 7.45 -2.31 -18.36
N TRP A 78 7.94 -2.40 -17.13
CA TRP A 78 9.10 -1.71 -16.60
C TRP A 78 10.38 -2.55 -16.74
N TRP A 79 10.31 -3.87 -16.51
CA TRP A 79 11.48 -4.76 -16.67
C TRP A 79 11.94 -4.84 -18.12
N HIS A 80 10.99 -4.93 -19.05
CA HIS A 80 11.25 -4.88 -20.49
C HIS A 80 11.85 -3.54 -20.97
N ARG A 81 11.66 -2.45 -20.21
CA ARG A 81 12.24 -1.12 -20.50
C ARG A 81 13.69 -1.03 -20.02
N TRP A 82 14.11 -1.88 -19.09
CA TRP A 82 15.50 -2.01 -18.65
C TRP A 82 16.32 -2.93 -19.56
N THR A 83 15.69 -3.94 -20.16
CA THR A 83 16.32 -4.85 -21.14
C THR A 83 16.38 -4.28 -22.56
N GLU A 84 16.17 -2.97 -22.73
CA GLU A 84 16.25 -2.31 -24.03
C GLU A 84 17.71 -2.37 -24.51
N PRO A 85 18.02 -2.96 -25.68
CA PRO A 85 19.40 -3.32 -26.07
C PRO A 85 20.34 -2.11 -26.12
N ARG A 86 19.79 -0.91 -26.39
CA ARG A 86 20.53 0.36 -26.35
C ARG A 86 21.01 0.74 -24.95
N ARG A 87 20.22 0.44 -23.90
CA ARG A 87 20.58 0.74 -22.51
C ARG A 87 21.63 -0.24 -21.98
N LEU A 88 21.56 -1.51 -22.41
CA LEU A 88 22.58 -2.51 -22.09
C LEU A 88 23.94 -2.18 -22.73
N ALA A 89 23.94 -1.70 -23.99
CA ALA A 89 25.16 -1.24 -24.65
C ALA A 89 25.79 -0.03 -23.93
N ALA A 90 24.96 0.94 -23.51
CA ALA A 90 25.43 2.10 -22.75
C ALA A 90 25.99 1.71 -21.36
N ALA A 91 25.33 0.79 -20.65
CA ALA A 91 25.80 0.27 -19.37
C ALA A 91 27.14 -0.48 -19.52
N GLY A 92 27.29 -1.28 -20.58
CA GLY A 92 28.55 -1.96 -20.90
C GLY A 92 29.71 -0.98 -21.13
N LEU A 93 29.44 0.13 -21.83
CA LEU A 93 30.44 1.17 -22.06
C LEU A 93 30.85 1.90 -20.77
N ILE A 94 29.89 2.19 -19.88
CA ILE A 94 30.18 2.80 -18.58
C ILE A 94 31.04 1.87 -17.72
N VAL A 95 30.72 0.57 -17.66
CA VAL A 95 31.51 -0.42 -16.92
C VAL A 95 32.92 -0.54 -17.52
N ALA A 96 33.04 -0.56 -18.85
CA ALA A 96 34.34 -0.58 -19.53
C ALA A 96 35.19 0.65 -19.19
N LEU A 97 34.58 1.84 -19.12
CA LEU A 97 35.27 3.08 -18.71
C LEU A 97 35.70 3.04 -17.24
N ILE A 98 34.90 2.49 -16.34
CA ILE A 98 35.25 2.36 -14.91
C ILE A 98 36.42 1.39 -14.73
N VAL A 99 36.40 0.25 -15.42
CA VAL A 99 37.51 -0.72 -15.41
C VAL A 99 38.77 -0.09 -16.00
N ALA A 100 38.66 0.62 -17.13
CA ALA A 100 39.78 1.33 -17.72
C ALA A 100 40.35 2.40 -16.77
N ALA A 101 39.50 3.17 -16.10
CA ALA A 101 39.92 4.18 -15.14
C ALA A 101 40.65 3.60 -13.92
N TRP A 102 40.26 2.40 -13.47
CA TRP A 102 40.96 1.68 -12.40
C TRP A 102 42.35 1.19 -12.82
N TRP A 103 42.57 0.91 -14.11
CA TRP A 103 43.81 0.34 -14.63
C TRP A 103 44.75 1.38 -15.25
N LEU A 104 44.28 2.59 -15.50
CA LEU A 104 45.04 3.69 -16.09
C LEU A 104 45.78 4.48 -14.99
N PRO A 105 47.13 4.42 -14.92
CA PRO A 105 47.92 5.05 -13.84
C PRO A 105 47.82 6.58 -13.78
N TRP A 106 47.38 7.23 -14.87
CA TRP A 106 47.29 8.68 -14.99
C TRP A 106 46.01 9.28 -14.38
N ALA A 107 44.96 8.49 -14.14
CA ALA A 107 43.69 8.98 -13.60
C ALA A 107 43.71 9.17 -12.07
N ASN A 108 44.67 8.58 -11.37
CA ASN A 108 44.77 8.64 -9.92
C ASN A 108 45.47 9.92 -9.39
N THR A 109 45.98 10.78 -10.27
CA THR A 109 46.77 11.96 -9.88
C THR A 109 45.93 13.22 -9.62
N TRP A 110 44.69 13.29 -10.09
CA TRP A 110 43.81 14.46 -9.92
C TRP A 110 42.82 14.34 -8.75
N ALA A 111 42.72 13.17 -8.11
CA ALA A 111 41.80 12.90 -6.99
C ALA A 111 42.35 13.29 -5.61
N THR A 112 43.49 13.98 -5.52
CA THR A 112 44.02 14.48 -4.24
C THR A 112 44.44 15.95 -4.28
N PRO A 113 43.57 16.87 -3.85
CA PRO A 113 43.96 17.97 -2.99
C PRO A 113 43.67 17.58 -1.54
N ARG A 114 44.53 16.73 -0.95
CA ARG A 114 44.66 16.63 0.50
C ARG A 114 45.54 17.78 0.99
N ALA A 115 44.96 18.92 1.33
CA ALA A 115 45.58 19.88 2.26
C ALA A 115 44.57 20.96 2.70
N CYS A 116 44.53 21.24 4.00
CA CYS A 116 43.89 22.39 4.65
C CYS A 116 42.35 22.44 4.80
N TRP A 117 41.73 21.42 5.43
CA TRP A 117 40.41 21.67 6.07
C TRP A 117 40.28 21.20 7.52
N TRP A 118 41.33 20.60 8.10
CA TRP A 118 41.23 19.97 9.43
C TRP A 118 41.84 20.75 10.61
N ASN A 119 42.27 22.01 10.43
CA ASN A 119 42.90 22.76 11.53
C ASN A 119 42.47 24.24 11.67
N CYS A 120 41.16 24.50 11.71
CA CYS A 120 40.61 25.79 12.17
C CYS A 120 39.48 25.60 13.22
N ARG A 121 39.51 24.51 13.99
CA ARG A 121 38.51 24.19 15.04
C ARG A 121 39.11 24.22 16.45
N THR A 122 39.93 25.22 16.78
CA THR A 122 40.46 25.41 18.14
C THR A 122 40.56 26.89 18.53
N ARG A 123 39.47 27.66 18.35
CA ARG A 123 39.24 28.88 19.15
C ARG A 123 37.79 28.97 19.60
N ARG A 124 37.47 28.36 20.74
CA ARG A 124 36.39 28.82 21.62
C ARG A 124 36.92 29.97 22.46
N PRO A 125 36.13 31.02 22.67
CA PRO A 125 35.99 31.56 24.01
C PRO A 125 34.55 31.42 24.48
N THR A 126 34.46 30.88 25.69
CA THR A 126 33.31 30.80 26.57
C THR A 126 32.82 32.18 27.02
N THR A 127 31.65 32.19 27.68
CA THR A 127 30.96 33.30 28.41
C THR A 127 29.87 34.01 27.59
N ARG A 128 28.65 34.30 28.05
CA ARG A 128 27.92 34.07 29.31
C ARG A 128 26.48 34.60 29.14
N ARG A 129 25.50 33.80 29.62
CA ARG A 129 24.12 34.11 30.08
C ARG A 129 23.63 35.57 30.11
N ARG A 130 22.39 35.79 29.61
CA ARG A 130 21.15 36.29 30.31
C ARG A 130 20.26 37.01 29.27
N LYS A 131 19.11 36.46 28.85
CA LYS A 131 17.75 36.69 29.43
C LYS A 131 17.53 38.11 29.96
N LYS A 132 16.85 38.94 29.17
CA LYS A 132 15.55 39.55 29.50
C LYS A 132 14.75 39.69 28.22
#